data_AF-A0A1V5PIQ4-F1
#
_entry.id   AF-A0A1V5PIQ4-F1
#
_cell.length_a   1.000
_cell.length_b   1.000
_cell.length_c   1.000
_cell.angle_alpha   90.00
_cell.angle_beta   90.00
_cell.angle_gamma   90.00
#
_symmetry.space_group_name_H-M   'P 1'
#
loop_
_entity.id
_entity.type
_entity.pdbx_description
1 polymer ?
#
loop_
_entity_poly.entity_id
_entity_poly.type
_entity_poly.pdbx_seq_one_letter_code
_entity_poly.pdbx_strand_id
1 'polypeptide(L)'
;MTCKNIKSELVHFIYGEVTPEIKTDIKEHLSICSECKREFDSLVNTREMLNNWKDITPSEEFQRILNESLKVCDREEDVSNLELIKGAIFSMIKTLSPGMCGMVVTTFMVLVMAAKVEIINLNPILLIICGVFWSGIYSMVFDLAIKNGSSSDKVRMRELLGLNLKYSVYFAFLALFIGLILLLSLSIMSYSQEFLYSFIPLFISAYFIVRKVHYSYVLHGIFLGILYILMIGPVLYMQCLNFQFSVYVLMILSSSLGALAGGATGAWISSRVLFQVSRRHV
;
A
#
# COMPACT_ATOMS: atom_id res chain seq x y z
N MET A 1 14.84 21.29 37.17
CA MET A 1 13.87 21.56 36.08
C MET A 1 13.41 23.02 36.09
N THR A 2 13.00 23.57 34.94
CA THR A 2 12.40 24.92 34.85
C THR A 2 10.92 24.88 35.24
N CYS A 3 10.36 26.00 35.73
CA CYS A 3 8.93 26.09 36.08
C CYS A 3 8.01 25.71 34.91
N LYS A 4 8.40 26.08 33.68
CA LYS A 4 7.64 25.74 32.47
C LYS A 4 7.48 24.22 32.29
N ASN A 5 8.56 23.47 32.48
CA ASN A 5 8.54 22.01 32.34
C ASN A 5 7.76 21.36 33.48
N ILE A 6 7.86 21.90 34.70
CA ILE A 6 7.09 21.38 35.84
C ILE A 6 5.59 21.54 35.59
N LYS A 7 5.15 22.73 35.15
CA LYS A 7 3.73 23.01 34.87
C LYS A 7 3.13 22.07 33.82
N SER A 8 3.87 21.73 32.77
CA SER A 8 3.40 20.75 31.77
C SER A 8 3.25 19.34 32.33
N GLU A 9 4.00 18.97 33.37
CA GLU A 9 3.99 17.63 33.96
C GLU A 9 3.07 17.50 35.18
N LEU A 10 2.53 18.60 35.74
CA LEU A 10 1.69 18.55 36.95
C LEU A 10 0.44 17.68 36.78
N VAL A 11 -0.19 17.70 35.60
CA VAL A 11 -1.38 16.88 35.33
C VAL A 11 -1.03 15.39 35.35
N HIS A 12 0.01 14.99 34.62
CA HIS A 12 0.50 13.60 34.62
C HIS A 12 0.94 13.15 36.02
N PHE A 13 1.56 14.04 36.79
CA PHE A 13 1.94 13.76 38.18
C PHE A 13 0.72 13.49 39.07
N ILE A 14 -0.36 14.26 38.92
CA ILE A 14 -1.63 14.06 39.67
C ILE A 14 -2.26 12.70 39.34
N TYR A 15 -2.19 12.25 38.09
CA TYR A 15 -2.71 10.94 37.67
C TYR A 15 -1.74 9.77 37.89
N GLY A 16 -0.50 10.04 38.30
CA GLY A 16 0.51 9.01 38.54
C GLY A 16 1.15 8.44 37.27
N GLU A 17 1.08 9.17 36.16
CA GLU A 17 1.59 8.76 34.85
C GLU A 17 3.06 9.15 34.61
N VAL A 18 3.71 9.79 35.58
CA VAL A 18 5.12 10.21 35.49
C VAL A 18 6.07 9.14 36.01
N THR A 19 7.30 9.12 35.47
CA THR A 19 8.36 8.22 35.94
C THR A 19 8.80 8.57 37.38
N PRO A 20 9.40 7.62 38.13
CA PRO A 20 9.84 7.86 39.52
C PRO A 20 10.86 8.99 39.66
N GLU A 21 11.72 9.17 38.66
CA GLU A 21 12.72 10.25 38.59
C GLU A 21 12.04 11.61 38.52
N ILE A 22 11.16 11.80 37.53
CA ILE A 22 10.38 13.04 37.35
C ILE A 22 9.50 13.31 38.58
N LYS A 23 8.94 12.27 39.20
CA LYS A 23 8.16 12.39 40.44
C LYS A 23 8.97 13.00 41.58
N THR A 24 10.26 12.67 41.67
CA THR A 24 11.17 13.21 42.70
C THR A 24 11.52 14.65 42.40
N ASP A 25 11.88 14.96 41.15
CA ASP A 25 12.17 16.32 40.68
C ASP A 25 11.00 17.29 40.89
N ILE A 26 9.77 16.84 40.61
CA ILE A 26 8.56 17.63 40.82
C ILE A 26 8.36 17.91 42.31
N LYS A 27 8.50 16.89 43.18
CA LYS A 27 8.36 17.09 44.64
C LYS A 27 9.39 18.06 45.20
N GLU A 28 10.64 17.93 44.75
CA GLU A 28 11.70 18.87 45.14
C GLU A 28 11.36 20.29 44.66
N HIS A 29 10.95 20.46 43.40
CA HIS A 29 10.60 21.77 42.86
C HIS A 29 9.39 22.40 43.59
N LEU A 30 8.35 21.63 43.90
CA LEU A 30 7.17 22.09 44.64
C LEU A 30 7.50 22.51 46.08
N SER A 31 8.60 22.01 46.65
CA SER A 31 9.06 22.44 47.98
C SER A 31 9.73 23.82 47.97
N ILE A 32 10.29 24.23 46.82
CA ILE A 32 11.05 25.48 46.66
C ILE A 32 10.22 26.57 45.99
N CYS A 33 9.42 26.22 44.99
CA CYS A 33 8.70 27.18 44.13
C CYS A 33 7.23 27.35 44.56
N SER A 34 6.93 28.45 45.24
CA SER A 34 5.57 28.76 45.73
C SER A 34 4.54 28.94 44.61
N GLU A 35 4.94 29.43 43.43
CA GLU A 35 4.04 29.61 42.30
C GLU A 35 3.56 28.26 41.73
N CYS A 36 4.48 27.32 41.51
CA CYS A 36 4.14 25.99 41.00
C CYS A 36 3.35 25.19 42.05
N LYS A 37 3.64 25.39 43.33
CA LYS A 37 2.85 24.81 44.43
C LYS A 37 1.40 25.29 44.42
N ARG A 38 1.17 26.60 44.29
CA ARG A 38 -0.19 27.16 44.19
C ARG A 38 -0.96 26.60 43.00
N GLU A 39 -0.31 26.44 41.85
CA GLU A 39 -0.93 25.85 40.66
C GLU A 39 -1.27 24.37 40.87
N PHE A 40 -0.35 23.60 41.47
CA PHE A 40 -0.59 22.22 41.86
C PHE A 40 -1.78 22.10 42.82
N ASP A 41 -1.83 22.91 43.89
CA ASP A 41 -2.92 22.92 44.86
C ASP A 41 -4.27 23.25 44.19
N SER A 42 -4.27 24.19 43.24
CA SER A 42 -5.45 24.54 42.44
C SER A 42 -5.94 23.37 41.57
N LEU A 43 -5.03 22.60 40.97
CA LEU A 43 -5.37 21.42 40.17
C LEU A 43 -5.90 20.29 41.06
N VAL A 44 -5.29 20.06 42.22
CA VAL A 44 -5.75 19.06 43.20
C VAL A 44 -7.14 19.40 43.71
N ASN A 45 -7.40 20.66 44.09
CA ASN A 45 -8.72 21.11 44.51
C ASN A 45 -9.76 20.93 43.39
N THR A 46 -9.41 21.29 42.15
CA THR A 46 -10.29 21.08 40.99
C THR A 46 -10.65 19.59 40.83
N ARG A 47 -9.67 18.70 40.98
CA ARG A 47 -9.90 17.25 40.93
C ARG A 47 -10.80 16.78 42.08
N GLU A 48 -10.60 17.28 43.29
CA GLU A 48 -11.47 16.96 44.43
C GLU A 48 -12.92 17.42 44.18
N MET A 49 -13.12 18.60 43.60
CA MET A 49 -14.45 19.08 43.21
C MET A 49 -15.10 18.17 42.15
N LEU A 50 -14.32 17.71 41.15
CA LEU A 50 -14.81 16.79 40.12
C LEU A 50 -15.11 15.39 40.70
N ASN A 51 -14.29 14.89 41.63
CA ASN A 51 -14.52 13.61 42.30
C ASN A 51 -15.76 13.65 43.22
N ASN A 52 -16.06 14.81 43.78
CA ASN A 52 -17.26 15.03 44.59
C ASN A 52 -18.49 15.40 43.74
N TRP A 53 -18.33 15.47 42.42
CA TRP A 53 -19.47 15.70 41.54
C TRP A 53 -20.42 14.51 41.66
N LYS A 54 -21.71 14.81 41.86
CA LYS A 54 -22.72 13.77 42.03
C LYS A 54 -22.77 12.87 40.79
N ASP A 55 -22.42 11.60 40.97
CA ASP A 55 -22.50 10.62 39.90
C ASP A 55 -23.88 10.63 39.28
N ILE A 56 -23.90 10.79 37.95
CA ILE A 56 -25.12 10.66 37.17
C ILE A 56 -25.37 9.17 37.06
N THR A 57 -26.33 8.65 37.81
CA THR A 57 -26.80 7.28 37.61
C THR A 57 -27.51 7.24 36.25
N PRO A 58 -26.97 6.53 35.24
CA PRO A 58 -27.62 6.47 33.94
C PRO A 58 -28.96 5.75 34.06
N SER A 59 -29.92 6.09 33.19
CA SER A 59 -31.21 5.40 33.15
C SER A 59 -31.01 3.90 32.89
N GLU A 60 -31.91 3.07 33.42
CA GLU A 60 -31.89 1.62 33.20
C GLU A 60 -31.89 1.27 31.70
N GLU A 61 -32.60 2.07 30.90
CA GLU A 61 -32.64 1.93 29.44
C GLU A 61 -31.27 2.17 28.79
N PHE A 62 -30.53 3.19 29.22
CA PHE A 62 -29.18 3.43 28.72
C PHE A 62 -28.22 2.30 29.11
N GLN A 63 -28.31 1.83 30.36
CA GLN A 63 -27.49 0.69 30.81
C GLN A 63 -27.80 -0.57 29.99
N ARG A 64 -29.07 -0.81 29.67
CA ARG A 64 -29.50 -1.93 28.82
C ARG A 64 -28.88 -1.84 27.42
N ILE A 65 -28.97 -0.69 26.78
CA ILE A 65 -28.40 -0.45 25.44
C ILE A 65 -26.87 -0.59 25.46
N LEU A 66 -26.21 -0.04 26.48
CA LEU A 66 -24.76 -0.13 26.63
C LEU A 66 -24.31 -1.58 26.81
N ASN A 67 -24.96 -2.35 27.68
CA ASN A 67 -24.65 -3.76 27.90
C ASN A 67 -24.91 -4.62 26.66
N GLU A 68 -25.95 -4.32 25.89
CA GLU A 68 -26.22 -4.99 24.63
C GLU A 68 -25.13 -4.70 23.60
N SER A 69 -24.67 -3.44 23.52
CA SER A 69 -23.56 -3.02 22.65
C SER A 69 -22.24 -3.69 23.04
N LEU A 70 -21.93 -3.76 24.34
CA LEU A 70 -20.73 -4.43 24.84
C LEU A 70 -20.74 -5.94 24.55
N LYS A 71 -21.90 -6.60 24.64
CA LYS A 71 -22.07 -8.01 24.25
C LYS A 71 -21.89 -8.29 22.76
N VAL A 72 -22.00 -7.27 21.91
CA VAL A 72 -21.66 -7.38 20.48
C VAL A 72 -20.14 -7.30 20.32
N CYS A 73 -19.47 -6.40 21.04
CA CYS A 73 -18.02 -6.26 21.01
C CYS A 73 -17.28 -7.48 21.61
N ASP A 74 -17.72 -8.02 22.75
CA ASP A 74 -17.10 -9.20 23.37
C ASP A 74 -17.23 -10.45 22.49
N ARG A 75 -18.28 -10.54 21.67
CA ARG A 75 -18.46 -11.65 20.73
C ARG A 75 -17.47 -11.64 19.56
N GLU A 76 -16.79 -10.52 19.30
CA GLU A 76 -15.75 -10.45 18.26
C GLU A 76 -14.39 -10.97 18.76
N GLU A 77 -14.15 -11.05 20.07
CA GLU A 77 -12.86 -11.47 20.63
C GLU A 77 -12.68 -13.00 20.74
N ASP A 78 -13.79 -13.74 20.78
CA ASP A 78 -13.80 -15.22 20.81
C ASP A 78 -13.91 -15.88 19.42
N VAL A 79 -13.76 -15.11 18.34
CA VAL A 79 -13.61 -15.66 16.99
C VAL A 79 -12.26 -16.37 16.92
N SER A 80 -12.32 -17.68 17.18
CA SER A 80 -11.19 -18.59 17.36
C SER A 80 -10.00 -18.25 16.48
N ASN A 81 -8.79 -18.33 17.03
CA ASN A 81 -7.53 -18.20 16.28
C ASN A 81 -7.52 -19.01 14.97
N LEU A 82 -8.33 -20.06 14.86
CA LEU A 82 -8.55 -20.83 13.64
C LEU A 82 -9.28 -20.04 12.53
N GLU A 83 -10.25 -19.20 12.85
CA GLU A 83 -10.93 -18.32 11.88
C GLU A 83 -10.05 -17.12 11.50
N LEU A 84 -9.24 -16.59 12.42
CA LEU A 84 -8.21 -15.60 12.10
C LEU A 84 -7.14 -16.18 11.17
N ILE A 85 -6.68 -17.40 11.42
CA ILE A 85 -5.72 -18.10 10.56
C ILE A 85 -6.36 -18.48 9.22
N LYS A 86 -7.60 -18.98 9.19
CA LYS A 86 -8.33 -19.24 7.95
C LYS A 86 -8.58 -17.96 7.17
N GLY A 87 -8.93 -16.87 7.84
CA GLY A 87 -9.11 -15.55 7.23
C GLY A 87 -7.80 -15.00 6.66
N ALA A 88 -6.69 -15.15 7.38
CA ALA A 88 -5.36 -14.75 6.92
C ALA A 88 -4.88 -15.60 5.74
N ILE A 89 -5.01 -16.93 5.80
CA ILE A 89 -4.64 -17.84 4.72
C ILE A 89 -5.54 -17.61 3.50
N PHE A 90 -6.85 -17.47 3.70
CA PHE A 90 -7.78 -17.20 2.61
C PHE A 90 -7.52 -15.83 1.99
N SER A 91 -7.24 -14.80 2.80
CA SER A 91 -6.81 -13.47 2.34
C SER A 91 -5.52 -13.54 1.53
N MET A 92 -4.54 -14.33 1.99
CA MET A 92 -3.25 -14.51 1.33
C MET A 92 -3.36 -15.28 0.01
N ILE A 93 -4.12 -16.39 0.00
CA ILE A 93 -4.43 -17.14 -1.23
C ILE A 93 -5.21 -16.28 -2.22
N LYS A 94 -6.12 -15.43 -1.73
CA LYS A 94 -6.92 -14.52 -2.54
C LYS A 94 -6.09 -13.36 -3.12
N THR A 95 -5.06 -12.88 -2.40
CA THR A 95 -4.10 -11.91 -2.93
C THR A 95 -3.06 -12.55 -3.87
N LEU A 96 -2.75 -13.83 -3.69
CA LEU A 96 -1.81 -14.58 -4.54
C LEU A 96 -2.46 -15.23 -5.77
N SER A 97 -3.79 -15.39 -5.79
CA SER A 97 -4.58 -15.92 -6.90
C SER A 97 -4.24 -15.26 -8.25
N PRO A 98 -4.11 -13.93 -8.35
CA PRO A 98 -3.62 -13.24 -9.54
C PRO A 98 -2.25 -13.72 -10.02
N GLY A 99 -1.29 -13.84 -9.09
CA GLY A 99 0.07 -14.27 -9.39
C GLY A 99 0.13 -15.73 -9.83
N MET A 100 -0.60 -16.61 -9.15
CA MET A 100 -0.75 -18.03 -9.52
C MET A 100 -1.34 -18.19 -10.92
N CYS A 101 -2.39 -17.44 -11.24
CA CYS A 101 -2.98 -17.45 -12.57
C CYS A 101 -1.97 -16.97 -13.63
N GLY A 102 -1.26 -15.87 -13.34
CA GLY A 102 -0.17 -15.38 -14.19
C GLY A 102 0.93 -16.42 -14.43
N MET A 103 1.37 -17.14 -13.39
CA MET A 103 2.38 -18.20 -13.51
C MET A 103 1.90 -19.40 -14.33
N VAL A 104 0.67 -19.87 -14.12
CA VAL A 104 0.10 -21.00 -14.89
C VAL A 104 0.03 -20.66 -16.37
N VAL A 105 -0.47 -19.46 -16.72
CA VAL A 105 -0.59 -19.07 -18.12
C VAL A 105 0.78 -18.79 -18.75
N THR A 106 1.73 -18.21 -18.00
CA THR A 106 3.13 -18.05 -18.46
C THR A 106 3.76 -19.41 -18.75
N THR A 107 3.57 -20.39 -17.87
CA THR A 107 4.08 -21.76 -18.03
C THR A 107 3.45 -22.45 -19.24
N PHE A 108 2.13 -22.28 -19.45
CA PHE A 108 1.43 -22.79 -20.63
C PHE A 108 1.99 -22.18 -21.92
N MET A 109 2.28 -20.88 -21.93
CA MET A 109 2.92 -20.25 -23.09
C MET A 109 4.32 -20.79 -23.35
N VAL A 110 5.15 -20.93 -22.31
CA VAL A 110 6.48 -21.55 -22.47
C VAL A 110 6.36 -22.95 -23.07
N LEU A 111 5.34 -23.74 -22.68
CA LEU A 111 5.07 -25.07 -23.25
C LEU A 111 4.62 -25.02 -24.72
N VAL A 112 3.70 -24.12 -25.07
CA VAL A 112 3.24 -23.93 -26.46
C VAL A 112 4.40 -23.49 -27.37
N MET A 113 5.30 -22.66 -26.84
CA MET A 113 6.46 -22.16 -27.57
C MET A 113 7.57 -23.20 -27.68
N ALA A 114 7.76 -24.03 -26.64
CA ALA A 114 8.66 -25.19 -26.67
C ALA A 114 8.24 -26.22 -27.74
N ALA A 115 6.97 -26.21 -28.17
CA ALA A 115 6.49 -27.03 -29.28
C ALA A 115 6.97 -26.55 -30.68
N LYS A 116 7.94 -25.63 -30.75
CA LYS A 116 8.59 -25.13 -31.98
C LYS A 116 7.62 -24.47 -32.99
N VAL A 117 6.59 -23.78 -32.49
CA VAL A 117 5.80 -22.91 -33.37
C VAL A 117 6.65 -21.71 -33.75
N GLU A 118 7.09 -21.63 -35.00
CA GLU A 118 7.83 -20.48 -35.52
C GLU A 118 6.93 -19.22 -35.49
N ILE A 119 7.25 -18.29 -34.60
CA ILE A 119 6.48 -17.04 -34.39
C ILE A 119 6.36 -16.22 -35.67
N ILE A 120 7.36 -16.33 -36.55
CA ILE A 120 7.45 -15.61 -37.82
C ILE A 120 6.27 -15.96 -38.74
N ASN A 121 5.68 -17.14 -38.56
CA ASN A 121 4.50 -17.60 -39.31
C ASN A 121 3.18 -17.34 -38.57
N LEU A 122 3.20 -16.76 -37.37
CA LEU A 122 1.98 -16.39 -36.66
C LEU A 122 1.36 -15.16 -37.33
N ASN A 123 0.12 -15.30 -37.78
CA ASN A 123 -0.66 -14.22 -38.35
C ASN A 123 -0.73 -13.04 -37.35
N PRO A 124 -0.46 -11.79 -37.76
CA PRO A 124 -0.55 -10.62 -36.88
C PRO A 124 -1.93 -10.49 -36.19
N ILE A 125 -3.00 -10.97 -36.82
CA ILE A 125 -4.34 -11.05 -36.21
C ILE A 125 -4.33 -11.97 -34.98
N LEU A 126 -3.64 -13.11 -35.05
CA LEU A 126 -3.55 -14.07 -33.95
C LEU A 126 -2.75 -13.49 -32.76
N LEU A 127 -1.71 -12.70 -33.04
CA LEU A 127 -0.98 -11.94 -32.02
C LEU A 127 -1.87 -10.89 -31.33
N ILE A 128 -2.68 -10.16 -32.10
CA ILE A 128 -3.64 -9.19 -31.55
C ILE A 128 -4.70 -9.91 -30.69
N ILE A 129 -5.25 -11.03 -31.17
CA ILE A 129 -6.21 -11.85 -30.42
C ILE A 129 -5.61 -12.34 -29.11
N CYS A 130 -4.35 -12.82 -29.13
CA CYS A 130 -3.64 -13.20 -27.92
C CYS A 130 -3.51 -12.00 -26.96
N GLY A 131 -3.09 -10.83 -27.45
CA GLY A 131 -2.98 -9.62 -26.62
C GLY A 131 -4.31 -9.19 -25.99
N VAL A 132 -5.41 -9.24 -26.74
CA VAL A 132 -6.77 -8.95 -26.23
C VAL A 132 -7.19 -9.98 -25.19
N PHE A 133 -6.97 -11.26 -25.46
CA PHE A 133 -7.27 -12.35 -24.54
C PHE A 133 -6.51 -12.19 -23.22
N TRP A 134 -5.23 -11.86 -23.29
CA TRP A 134 -4.39 -11.55 -22.13
C TRP A 134 -4.90 -10.37 -21.33
N SER A 135 -5.19 -9.25 -21.99
CA SER A 135 -5.77 -8.07 -21.35
C SER A 135 -7.10 -8.40 -20.65
N GLY A 136 -7.90 -9.28 -21.24
CA GLY A 136 -9.13 -9.81 -20.65
C GLY A 136 -8.89 -10.63 -19.37
N ILE A 137 -7.93 -11.57 -19.41
CA ILE A 137 -7.55 -12.37 -18.23
C ILE A 137 -7.05 -11.46 -17.11
N TYR A 138 -6.17 -10.50 -17.41
CA TYR A 138 -5.68 -9.56 -16.42
C TYR A 138 -6.81 -8.71 -15.83
N SER A 139 -7.69 -8.18 -16.68
CA SER A 139 -8.85 -7.40 -16.23
C SER A 139 -9.77 -8.23 -15.32
N MET A 140 -9.98 -9.51 -15.63
CA MET A 140 -10.77 -10.43 -14.80
C MET A 140 -10.10 -10.73 -13.46
N VAL A 141 -8.79 -10.99 -13.47
CA VAL A 141 -7.98 -11.23 -12.28
C VAL A 141 -8.01 -10.01 -11.35
N PHE A 142 -7.88 -8.80 -11.92
CA PHE A 142 -8.04 -7.57 -11.16
C PHE A 142 -9.47 -7.36 -10.69
N ASP A 143 -10.50 -7.57 -11.51
CA ASP A 143 -11.90 -7.46 -11.07
C ASP A 143 -12.22 -8.43 -9.92
N LEU A 144 -11.64 -9.63 -9.93
CA LEU A 144 -11.72 -10.59 -8.83
C LEU A 144 -10.98 -10.12 -7.58
N ALA A 145 -9.79 -9.54 -7.71
CA ALA A 145 -9.09 -8.92 -6.58
C ALA A 145 -9.91 -7.77 -5.97
N ILE A 146 -10.59 -6.99 -6.81
CA ILE A 146 -11.37 -5.81 -6.42
C ILE A 146 -12.70 -6.17 -5.78
N LYS A 147 -13.46 -7.11 -6.36
CA LYS A 147 -14.76 -7.59 -5.83
C LYS A 147 -14.68 -8.08 -4.39
N ASN A 148 -13.47 -8.43 -3.97
CA ASN A 148 -13.15 -9.04 -2.71
C ASN A 148 -12.62 -8.08 -1.64
N GLY A 149 -12.40 -6.78 -1.96
CA GLY A 149 -12.10 -5.73 -0.98
C GLY A 149 -13.35 -5.19 -0.25
N SER A 150 -13.15 -4.34 0.76
CA SER A 150 -14.24 -3.62 1.46
C SER A 150 -15.09 -2.80 0.48
N SER A 151 -16.37 -2.54 0.76
CA SER A 151 -17.27 -1.81 -0.16
C SER A 151 -16.73 -0.42 -0.56
N SER A 152 -16.01 0.23 0.36
CA SER A 152 -15.29 1.49 0.13
C SER A 152 -14.11 1.32 -0.84
N ASP A 153 -13.39 0.20 -0.74
CA ASP A 153 -12.24 -0.12 -1.59
C ASP A 153 -12.66 -0.56 -3.00
N LYS A 154 -13.84 -1.17 -3.15
CA LYS A 154 -14.39 -1.61 -4.45
C LYS A 154 -14.55 -0.46 -5.43
N VAL A 155 -15.08 0.68 -4.97
CA VAL A 155 -15.30 1.86 -5.82
C VAL A 155 -13.96 2.48 -6.23
N ARG A 156 -13.05 2.65 -5.26
CA ARG A 156 -11.73 3.23 -5.52
C ARG A 156 -10.89 2.38 -6.46
N MET A 157 -10.89 1.06 -6.29
CA MET A 157 -10.10 0.19 -7.14
C MET A 157 -10.66 0.04 -8.55
N ARG A 158 -11.98 0.09 -8.75
CA ARG A 158 -12.56 0.07 -10.11
C ARG A 158 -12.17 1.32 -10.90
N GLU A 159 -12.16 2.50 -10.27
CA GLU A 159 -11.61 3.71 -10.88
C GLU A 159 -10.12 3.55 -11.21
N LEU A 160 -9.37 2.94 -10.29
CA LEU A 160 -7.93 2.76 -10.39
C LEU A 160 -7.55 1.80 -11.51
N LEU A 161 -8.32 0.71 -11.68
CA LEU A 161 -8.19 -0.22 -12.79
C LEU A 161 -8.56 0.44 -14.12
N GLY A 162 -9.64 1.24 -14.13
CA GLY A 162 -10.02 2.02 -15.31
C GLY A 162 -8.94 3.03 -15.73
N LEU A 163 -8.29 3.68 -14.76
CA LEU A 163 -7.14 4.55 -15.00
C LEU A 163 -5.93 3.75 -15.51
N ASN A 164 -5.58 2.62 -14.87
CA ASN A 164 -4.44 1.81 -15.26
C ASN A 164 -4.61 1.19 -16.65
N LEU A 165 -5.82 0.74 -17.00
CA LEU A 165 -6.15 0.27 -18.34
C LEU A 165 -6.04 1.40 -19.37
N LYS A 166 -6.60 2.59 -19.09
CA LYS A 166 -6.47 3.76 -19.97
C LYS A 166 -5.01 4.16 -20.18
N TYR A 167 -4.23 4.23 -19.10
CA TYR A 167 -2.82 4.61 -19.17
C TYR A 167 -1.96 3.54 -19.82
N SER A 168 -2.19 2.25 -19.55
CA SER A 168 -1.44 1.16 -20.20
C SER A 168 -1.70 1.12 -21.71
N VAL A 169 -2.94 1.34 -22.17
CA VAL A 169 -3.24 1.48 -23.60
C VAL A 169 -2.53 2.70 -24.18
N TYR A 170 -2.58 3.85 -23.49
CA TYR A 170 -1.89 5.06 -23.94
C TYR A 170 -0.38 4.87 -24.01
N PHE A 171 0.20 4.19 -23.02
CA PHE A 171 1.63 3.89 -22.96
C PHE A 171 2.04 2.84 -24.00
N ALA A 172 1.19 1.85 -24.32
CA ALA A 172 1.44 0.90 -25.39
C ALA A 172 1.46 1.60 -26.75
N PHE A 173 0.52 2.52 -27.00
CA PHE A 173 0.53 3.37 -28.19
C PHE A 173 1.76 4.29 -28.24
N LEU A 174 2.11 4.91 -27.11
CA LEU A 174 3.29 5.75 -27.00
C LEU A 174 4.58 4.95 -27.18
N ALA A 175 4.67 3.73 -26.65
CA ALA A 175 5.81 2.84 -26.79
C ALA A 175 5.95 2.32 -28.22
N LEU A 176 4.85 2.05 -28.93
CA LEU A 176 4.88 1.78 -30.37
C LEU A 176 5.41 2.99 -31.15
N PHE A 177 4.99 4.20 -30.78
CA PHE A 177 5.41 5.43 -31.44
C PHE A 177 6.88 5.79 -31.16
N ILE A 178 7.31 5.71 -29.90
CA ILE A 178 8.69 5.95 -29.48
C ILE A 178 9.59 4.83 -29.97
N GLY A 179 9.14 3.57 -29.93
CA GLY A 179 9.86 2.42 -30.50
C GLY A 179 10.10 2.59 -31.99
N LEU A 180 9.11 3.11 -32.74
CA LEU A 180 9.26 3.47 -34.14
C LEU A 180 10.30 4.58 -34.35
N ILE A 181 10.34 5.58 -33.46
CA ILE A 181 11.30 6.70 -33.50
C ILE A 181 12.71 6.24 -33.07
N LEU A 182 12.83 5.34 -32.10
CA LEU A 182 14.10 4.85 -31.55
C LEU A 182 14.70 3.70 -32.37
N LEU A 183 13.90 2.96 -33.15
CA LEU A 183 14.42 2.05 -34.17
C LEU A 183 15.30 2.76 -35.21
N LEU A 184 15.18 4.09 -35.33
CA LEU A 184 16.07 4.92 -36.14
C LEU A 184 17.39 5.33 -35.44
N SER A 185 17.59 5.09 -34.14
CA SER A 185 18.75 5.61 -33.41
C SER A 185 19.44 4.59 -32.49
N LEU A 186 20.51 4.00 -33.03
CA LEU A 186 21.69 3.38 -32.39
C LEU A 186 21.59 2.26 -31.34
N SER A 187 22.49 1.30 -31.57
CA SER A 187 22.80 0.03 -30.90
C SER A 187 23.39 0.09 -29.47
N ILE A 188 23.44 1.25 -28.80
CA ILE A 188 24.20 1.41 -27.53
C ILE A 188 23.32 1.83 -26.33
N MET A 189 22.03 2.17 -26.53
CA MET A 189 21.13 2.68 -25.45
C MET A 189 20.07 1.67 -24.96
N SER A 190 20.19 0.38 -25.29
CA SER A 190 19.12 -0.61 -25.07
C SER A 190 18.77 -0.84 -23.59
N TYR A 191 19.75 -0.84 -22.68
CA TYR A 191 19.49 -1.17 -21.27
C TYR A 191 18.80 -0.06 -20.48
N SER A 192 19.24 1.19 -20.68
CA SER A 192 18.61 2.36 -20.05
C SER A 192 17.19 2.56 -20.53
N GLN A 193 16.92 2.21 -21.79
CA GLN A 193 15.61 2.31 -22.40
C GLN A 193 14.61 1.35 -21.74
N GLU A 194 14.96 0.07 -21.58
CA GLU A 194 14.10 -0.93 -20.91
C GLU A 194 13.84 -0.61 -19.43
N PHE A 195 14.87 -0.09 -18.74
CA PHE A 195 14.71 0.41 -17.38
C PHE A 195 13.68 1.56 -17.33
N LEU A 196 13.80 2.55 -18.22
CA LEU A 196 12.88 3.70 -18.24
C LEU A 196 11.45 3.29 -18.63
N TYR A 197 11.29 2.34 -19.55
CA TYR A 197 9.98 1.84 -19.97
C TYR A 197 9.21 1.14 -18.85
N SER A 198 9.92 0.47 -17.95
CA SER A 198 9.32 -0.17 -16.77
C SER A 198 9.18 0.81 -15.60
N PHE A 199 10.16 1.70 -15.41
CA PHE A 199 10.20 2.66 -14.31
C PHE A 199 9.09 3.71 -14.40
N ILE A 200 8.92 4.37 -15.54
CA ILE A 200 8.04 5.55 -15.66
C ILE A 200 6.56 5.19 -15.41
N PRO A 201 5.97 4.15 -16.04
CA PRO A 201 4.57 3.80 -15.79
C PRO A 201 4.31 3.40 -14.34
N LEU A 202 5.25 2.67 -13.73
CA LEU A 202 5.11 2.21 -12.35
C LEU A 202 5.32 3.33 -11.33
N PHE A 203 6.23 4.25 -11.62
CA PHE A 203 6.38 5.47 -10.86
C PHE A 203 5.09 6.28 -10.85
N ILE A 204 4.51 6.54 -12.02
CA ILE A 204 3.27 7.32 -12.16
C ILE A 204 2.11 6.62 -11.45
N SER A 205 1.91 5.33 -11.72
CA SER A 205 0.81 4.58 -11.11
C SER A 205 0.95 4.48 -9.58
N ALA A 206 2.13 4.13 -9.05
CA ALA A 206 2.37 4.10 -7.61
C ALA A 206 2.18 5.49 -6.96
N TYR A 207 2.63 6.56 -7.62
CA TYR A 207 2.44 7.93 -7.14
C TYR A 207 0.97 8.29 -6.96
N PHE A 208 0.11 7.97 -7.93
CA PHE A 208 -1.33 8.24 -7.85
C PHE A 208 -2.08 7.31 -6.88
N ILE A 209 -1.69 6.04 -6.82
CA ILE A 209 -2.33 5.04 -5.93
C ILE A 209 -2.14 5.40 -4.48
N VAL A 210 -0.92 5.79 -4.08
CA VAL A 210 -0.59 6.10 -2.69
C VAL A 210 -1.35 7.31 -2.16
N ARG A 211 -1.82 8.22 -3.02
CA ARG A 211 -2.70 9.31 -2.61
C ARG A 211 -4.08 8.86 -2.14
N LYS A 212 -4.54 7.67 -2.55
CA LYS A 212 -5.87 7.14 -2.21
C LYS A 212 -5.86 6.10 -1.10
N VAL A 213 -4.70 5.51 -0.76
CA VAL A 213 -4.60 4.39 0.20
C VAL A 213 -3.76 4.81 1.41
N HIS A 214 -4.36 4.84 2.59
CA HIS A 214 -3.74 5.36 3.81
C HIS A 214 -2.77 4.38 4.51
N TYR A 215 -2.68 3.11 4.11
CA TYR A 215 -1.94 2.08 4.84
C TYR A 215 -0.89 1.34 3.99
N SER A 216 0.36 1.32 4.46
CA SER A 216 1.55 0.62 3.89
C SER A 216 1.84 0.89 2.40
N TYR A 217 2.21 2.14 2.10
CA TYR A 217 2.44 2.64 0.73
C TYR A 217 3.57 1.90 -0.02
N VAL A 218 4.65 1.55 0.69
CA VAL A 218 5.83 0.89 0.08
C VAL A 218 5.50 -0.53 -0.35
N LEU A 219 4.77 -1.28 0.47
CA LEU A 219 4.39 -2.66 0.19
C LEU A 219 3.50 -2.74 -1.07
N HIS A 220 2.55 -1.79 -1.20
CA HIS A 220 1.70 -1.68 -2.39
C HIS A 220 2.50 -1.35 -3.65
N GLY A 221 3.49 -0.44 -3.56
CA GLY A 221 4.37 -0.12 -4.67
C GLY A 221 5.19 -1.32 -5.14
N ILE A 222 5.75 -2.09 -4.20
CA ILE A 222 6.49 -3.33 -4.49
C ILE A 222 5.55 -4.37 -5.13
N PHE A 223 4.35 -4.56 -4.57
CA PHE A 223 3.36 -5.48 -5.12
C PHE A 223 2.99 -5.12 -6.55
N LEU A 224 2.75 -3.84 -6.86
CA LEU A 224 2.48 -3.38 -8.22
C LEU A 224 3.64 -3.68 -9.17
N GLY A 225 4.88 -3.49 -8.71
CA GLY A 225 6.10 -3.81 -9.47
C GLY A 225 6.20 -5.31 -9.78
N ILE A 226 5.95 -6.18 -8.80
CA ILE A 226 5.92 -7.64 -9.00
C ILE A 226 4.84 -8.02 -10.01
N LEU A 227 3.65 -7.44 -9.89
CA LEU A 227 2.53 -7.75 -10.78
C LEU A 227 2.81 -7.30 -12.21
N TYR A 228 3.48 -6.16 -12.39
CA TYR A 228 3.95 -5.70 -13.70
C TYR A 228 5.02 -6.62 -14.31
N ILE A 229 5.98 -7.09 -13.52
CA ILE A 229 7.00 -8.06 -13.98
C ILE A 229 6.33 -9.34 -14.45
N LEU A 230 5.37 -9.86 -13.67
CA LEU A 230 4.58 -11.03 -14.06
C LEU A 230 3.77 -10.78 -15.33
N MET A 231 3.24 -9.56 -15.52
CA MET A 231 2.51 -9.18 -16.73
C MET A 231 3.39 -9.12 -17.98
N ILE A 232 4.56 -8.48 -17.87
CA ILE A 232 5.41 -8.17 -19.01
C ILE A 232 6.39 -9.30 -19.34
N GLY A 233 6.69 -10.18 -18.36
CA GLY A 233 7.61 -11.30 -18.50
C GLY A 233 7.37 -12.18 -19.73
N PRO A 234 6.12 -12.60 -20.01
CA PRO A 234 5.82 -13.37 -21.23
C PRO A 234 6.11 -12.58 -22.52
N VAL A 235 5.80 -11.28 -22.55
CA VAL A 235 6.05 -10.43 -23.73
C VAL A 235 7.55 -10.25 -23.96
N LEU A 236 8.31 -9.98 -22.90
CA LEU A 236 9.78 -9.91 -22.95
C LEU A 236 10.38 -11.23 -23.42
N TYR A 237 9.89 -12.36 -22.90
CA TYR A 237 10.32 -13.68 -23.35
C TYR A 237 10.08 -13.90 -24.84
N MET A 238 8.90 -13.53 -25.35
CA MET A 238 8.56 -13.66 -26.78
C MET A 238 9.48 -12.81 -27.66
N GLN A 239 9.80 -11.59 -27.24
CA GLN A 239 10.70 -10.70 -27.98
C GLN A 239 12.15 -11.19 -27.96
N CYS A 240 12.56 -11.82 -26.86
CA CYS A 240 13.94 -12.25 -26.64
C CYS A 240 14.25 -13.66 -27.16
N LEU A 241 13.29 -14.40 -27.73
CA LEU A 241 13.48 -15.81 -28.14
C LEU A 241 14.64 -16.04 -29.13
N ASN A 242 14.96 -15.03 -29.95
CA ASN A 242 16.07 -15.10 -30.91
C ASN A 242 17.39 -14.54 -30.37
N PHE A 243 17.42 -14.03 -29.15
CA PHE A 243 18.61 -13.44 -28.54
C PHE A 243 19.38 -14.46 -27.72
N GLN A 244 20.67 -14.20 -27.51
CA GLN A 244 21.46 -14.97 -26.56
C GLN A 244 20.85 -14.85 -25.16
N PHE A 245 20.83 -15.97 -24.42
CA PHE A 245 20.25 -16.06 -23.08
C PHE A 245 20.74 -14.95 -22.12
N SER A 246 22.00 -14.51 -22.26
CA SER A 246 22.57 -13.40 -21.49
C SER A 246 21.83 -12.07 -21.68
N VAL A 247 21.43 -11.75 -22.92
CA VAL A 247 20.67 -10.52 -23.25
C VAL A 247 19.28 -10.59 -22.64
N TYR A 248 18.64 -11.76 -22.71
CA TYR A 248 17.33 -12.01 -22.10
C TYR A 248 17.35 -11.80 -20.58
N VAL A 249 18.31 -12.42 -19.88
CA VAL A 249 18.46 -12.28 -18.42
C VAL A 249 18.67 -10.82 -18.04
N LEU A 250 19.53 -10.11 -18.79
CA LEU A 250 19.84 -8.71 -18.53
C LEU A 250 18.62 -7.80 -18.78
N MET A 251 17.84 -8.04 -19.82
CA MET A 251 16.59 -7.31 -20.08
C MET A 251 15.59 -7.52 -18.93
N ILE A 252 15.32 -8.76 -18.54
CA ILE A 252 14.43 -9.05 -17.40
C ILE A 252 14.91 -8.38 -16.12
N LEU A 253 16.21 -8.46 -15.82
CA LEU A 253 16.79 -7.81 -14.65
C LEU A 253 16.58 -6.29 -14.72
N SER A 254 16.84 -5.67 -15.87
CA SER A 254 16.67 -4.22 -16.04
C SER A 254 15.21 -3.78 -15.89
N SER A 255 14.25 -4.51 -16.48
CA SER A 255 12.83 -4.20 -16.37
C SER A 255 12.29 -4.46 -14.97
N SER A 256 12.81 -5.48 -14.29
CA SER A 256 12.45 -5.78 -12.89
C SER A 256 12.98 -4.71 -11.95
N LEU A 257 14.22 -4.28 -12.14
CA LEU A 257 14.83 -3.22 -11.34
C LEU A 257 14.09 -1.89 -11.56
N GLY A 258 13.78 -1.56 -12.82
CA GLY A 258 13.00 -0.38 -13.17
C GLY A 258 11.61 -0.41 -12.57
N ALA A 259 10.94 -1.55 -12.62
CA ALA A 259 9.62 -1.73 -12.04
C ALA A 259 9.60 -1.55 -10.51
N LEU A 260 10.52 -2.21 -9.81
CA LEU A 260 10.63 -2.12 -8.35
C LEU A 260 11.04 -0.71 -7.90
N ALA A 261 12.03 -0.11 -8.58
CA ALA A 261 12.48 1.24 -8.29
C ALA A 261 11.37 2.26 -8.57
N GLY A 262 10.65 2.14 -9.68
CA GLY A 262 9.54 3.02 -10.04
C GLY A 262 8.42 2.95 -9.02
N GLY A 263 7.99 1.73 -8.67
CA GLY A 263 6.95 1.52 -7.65
C GLY A 263 7.32 2.07 -6.28
N ALA A 264 8.54 1.79 -5.80
CA ALA A 264 9.01 2.26 -4.50
C ALA A 264 9.20 3.79 -4.46
N THR A 265 9.82 4.38 -5.49
CA THR A 265 10.07 5.83 -5.55
C THR A 265 8.78 6.62 -5.72
N GLY A 266 7.84 6.16 -6.57
CA GLY A 266 6.53 6.78 -6.73
C GLY A 266 5.74 6.81 -5.43
N ALA A 267 5.74 5.69 -4.70
CA ALA A 267 5.12 5.59 -3.38
C ALA A 267 5.79 6.52 -2.34
N TRP A 268 7.12 6.55 -2.31
CA TRP A 268 7.88 7.38 -1.38
C TRP A 268 7.64 8.89 -1.60
N ILE A 269 7.70 9.36 -2.85
CA ILE A 269 7.47 10.78 -3.17
C ILE A 269 6.02 11.17 -2.82
N SER A 270 5.05 10.33 -3.16
CA SER A 270 3.64 10.59 -2.85
C SER A 270 3.40 10.75 -1.35
N SER A 271 4.03 9.90 -0.53
CA SER A 271 3.93 10.00 0.93
C SER A 271 4.46 11.34 1.47
N ARG A 272 5.60 11.84 0.97
CA ARG A 272 6.17 13.12 1.40
C ARG A 272 5.29 14.31 1.07
N VAL A 273 4.66 14.30 -0.11
CA VAL A 273 3.74 15.37 -0.52
C VAL A 273 2.51 15.40 0.38
N LEU A 274 1.96 14.24 0.78
CA LEU A 274 0.84 14.18 1.71
C LEU A 274 1.20 14.72 3.11
N PHE A 275 2.38 14.37 3.63
CA PHE A 275 2.85 14.88 4.93
C PHE A 275 3.01 16.41 4.95
N GLN A 276 3.42 17.02 3.83
CA GLN A 276 3.53 18.47 3.74
C GLN A 276 2.17 19.18 3.74
N VAL A 277 1.14 18.58 3.13
CA VAL A 277 -0.21 19.16 3.12
C VAL A 277 -0.84 19.09 4.51
N SER A 278 -0.68 17.96 5.22
CA SER A 278 -1.22 17.81 6.58
C SER A 278 -0.64 18.81 7.58
N ARG A 279 0.64 19.20 7.45
CA ARG A 279 1.27 20.20 8.33
C ARG A 279 0.81 21.64 8.11
N ARG A 280 0.14 21.97 7.00
CA ARG A 280 -0.38 23.34 6.75
C ARG A 280 -1.76 23.59 7.35
N HIS A 281 -2.43 22.56 7.86
CA HIS A 281 -3.78 22.64 8.41
C HIS A 281 -3.82 22.45 9.93
N VAL A 282 -2.67 22.48 10.60
CA VAL A 282 -2.49 22.49 12.06
C VAL A 282 -1.75 23.78 12.42
#